data_AF-A0A842N9I0-F1
#
_entry.id   AF-A0A842N9I0-F1
#
_cell.length_a   1.000
_cell.length_b   1.000
_cell.length_c   1.000
_cell.angle_alpha   90.00
_cell.angle_beta   90.00
_cell.angle_gamma   90.00
#
_symmetry.space_group_name_H-M   'P 1'
#
loop_
_entity.id
_entity.type
_entity.pdbx_description
1 polymer ?
#
loop_
_entity_poly.entity_id
_entity_poly.type
_entity_poly.pdbx_seq_one_letter_code
_entity_poly.pdbx_strand_id
1 'polypeptide(L)'
;MDNMSEIILDTKKKYDVVDITEEVVKIVNNSKVDEGTCFIYVQHATCAIIINENYDPNICDDLLDALDDVVPEGKWRHDKIDNNGAAHIKSSIIG
;
A
#
# COMPACT_ATOMS: atom_id res chain seq x y z
N MET A 1 -16.42 17.99 12.04
CA MET A 1 -15.33 17.38 12.84
C MET A 1 -14.50 16.61 11.83
N ASP A 2 -13.21 16.93 11.72
CA ASP A 2 -12.32 16.19 10.83
C ASP A 2 -12.15 14.78 11.42
N ASN A 3 -12.77 13.79 10.77
CA ASN A 3 -12.62 12.38 11.10
C ASN A 3 -11.32 11.81 10.49
N MET A 4 -10.27 12.64 10.39
CA MET A 4 -8.99 12.23 9.86
C MET A 4 -8.24 11.46 10.95
N SER A 5 -7.83 10.24 10.62
CA SER A 5 -7.02 9.38 11.47
C SER A 5 -5.81 8.90 10.68
N GLU A 6 -4.70 8.66 11.37
CA GLU A 6 -3.46 8.21 10.76
C GLU A 6 -3.14 6.79 11.23
N ILE A 7 -2.71 5.95 10.29
CA ILE A 7 -2.12 4.64 10.57
C ILE A 7 -0.64 4.76 10.19
N ILE A 8 0.25 4.57 11.17
CA ILE A 8 1.70 4.60 10.97
C ILE A 8 2.21 3.16 10.98
N LEU A 9 2.97 2.78 9.94
CA LEU A 9 3.47 1.44 9.75
C LEU A 9 4.99 1.45 9.61
N ASP A 10 5.65 0.49 10.25
CA ASP A 10 7.06 0.18 10.04
C ASP A 10 7.17 -1.12 9.23
N THR A 11 7.40 -1.02 7.92
CA THR A 11 7.61 -2.18 7.06
C THR A 11 8.88 -2.95 7.42
N LYS A 12 8.89 -4.26 7.21
CA LYS A 12 10.00 -5.16 7.57
C LYS A 12 10.79 -5.62 6.35
N LYS A 13 10.20 -5.56 5.17
CA LYS A 13 10.82 -5.89 3.88
C LYS A 13 10.82 -4.67 2.95
N LYS A 14 11.64 -4.72 1.90
CA LYS A 14 11.71 -3.68 0.86
C LYS A 14 10.37 -3.54 0.12
N TYR A 15 9.79 -4.67 -0.27
CA TYR A 15 8.40 -4.79 -0.68
C TYR A 15 7.69 -5.64 0.37
N ASP A 16 6.63 -5.07 0.94
CA ASP A 16 5.91 -5.66 2.07
C ASP A 16 4.42 -5.40 1.86
N VAL A 17 3.60 -6.42 2.06
CA VAL A 17 2.14 -6.30 2.03
C VAL A 17 1.66 -6.43 3.47
N VAL A 18 1.11 -5.34 3.99
CA VAL A 18 0.66 -5.26 5.39
C VAL A 18 -0.85 -5.12 5.41
N ASP A 19 -1.52 -6.06 6.06
CA ASP A 19 -2.96 -5.96 6.30
C ASP A 19 -3.25 -4.89 7.36
N ILE A 20 -4.08 -3.91 6.99
CA ILE A 20 -4.52 -2.81 7.86
C ILE A 20 -6.02 -2.88 8.16
N THR A 21 -6.69 -3.99 7.84
CA THR A 21 -8.14 -4.12 7.93
C THR A 21 -8.63 -3.86 9.35
N GLU A 22 -7.96 -4.41 10.35
CA GLU A 22 -8.33 -4.25 11.76
C GLU A 22 -8.15 -2.81 12.26
N GLU A 23 -7.10 -2.13 11.84
CA GLU A 23 -6.84 -0.71 12.13
C GLU A 23 -7.92 0.17 11.53
N VAL A 24 -8.28 -0.08 10.26
CA VAL A 24 -9.35 0.64 9.56
C VAL A 24 -10.69 0.40 10.25
N VAL A 25 -11.03 -0.86 10.60
CA VAL A 25 -12.27 -1.20 11.31
C VAL A 25 -12.36 -0.47 12.65
N LYS A 26 -11.26 -0.41 13.42
CA LYS A 26 -11.21 0.36 14.68
C LYS A 26 -11.49 1.85 14.45
N ILE A 27 -10.88 2.45 13.43
CA ILE A 27 -11.08 3.87 13.10
C ILE A 27 -12.54 4.13 12.69
N VAL A 28 -13.09 3.30 11.80
CA VAL A 28 -14.47 3.43 11.33
C VAL A 28 -15.46 3.29 12.49
N ASN A 29 -15.30 2.29 13.35
CA ASN A 29 -16.15 2.10 14.53
C ASN A 29 -16.08 3.29 15.51
N ASN A 30 -14.89 3.88 15.69
CA ASN A 30 -14.70 5.04 16.55
C ASN A 30 -15.28 6.34 15.98
N SER A 31 -15.46 6.43 14.65
CA SER A 31 -16.01 7.61 13.98
C SER A 31 -17.48 7.88 14.31
N LYS A 32 -18.22 6.84 14.74
CA LYS A 32 -19.67 6.90 15.02
C LYS A 32 -20.51 7.42 13.84
N VAL A 33 -20.00 7.29 12.61
CA VAL A 33 -20.73 7.58 11.38
C VAL A 33 -21.58 6.36 11.03
N ASP A 34 -22.90 6.53 11.01
CA ASP A 34 -23.82 5.43 10.69
C ASP A 34 -23.85 5.09 9.19
N GLU A 35 -23.75 6.12 8.33
CA GLU A 35 -23.72 5.98 6.87
C GLU A 35 -22.76 7.01 6.26
N GLY A 36 -21.87 6.57 5.37
CA GLY A 36 -20.89 7.44 4.73
C GLY A 36 -19.85 6.69 3.92
N THR A 37 -18.75 7.37 3.60
CA THR A 37 -17.61 6.82 2.84
C THR A 37 -16.34 6.90 3.68
N CYS A 38 -15.61 5.79 3.76
CA CYS A 38 -14.26 5.77 4.32
C CYS A 38 -13.25 5.96 3.18
N PHE A 39 -12.49 7.05 3.21
CA PHE A 39 -11.41 7.30 2.27
C PHE A 39 -10.09 6.90 2.91
N ILE A 40 -9.38 5.99 2.25
CA ILE A 40 -8.05 5.55 2.64
C ILE A 40 -7.10 5.98 1.53
N TYR A 41 -6.04 6.67 1.89
CA TYR A 41 -5.01 7.10 0.95
C TYR A 41 -3.65 7.06 1.63
N VAL A 42 -2.59 6.96 0.84
CA VAL A 42 -1.22 6.99 1.31
C VAL A 42 -0.52 8.27 0.85
N GLN A 43 0.27 8.88 1.73
CA GLN A 43 1.00 10.13 1.44
C GLN A 43 2.38 9.89 0.82
N HIS A 44 2.65 8.66 0.39
CA HIS A 44 3.97 8.23 -0.10
C HIS A 44 3.90 7.85 -1.57
N ALA A 45 4.82 8.39 -2.37
CA ALA A 45 4.88 8.12 -3.80
C ALA A 45 5.42 6.72 -4.17
N THR A 46 5.85 5.93 -3.18
CA THR A 46 6.43 4.58 -3.33
C THR A 46 5.65 3.53 -2.55
N CYS A 47 4.42 3.85 -2.13
CA CYS A 47 3.49 2.96 -1.45
C CYS A 47 2.13 3.06 -2.15
N ALA A 48 1.28 2.06 -1.98
CA ALA A 48 -0.03 1.99 -2.59
C ALA A 48 -1.02 1.27 -1.67
N ILE A 49 -2.33 1.42 -1.95
CA ILE A 49 -3.40 0.74 -1.22
C ILE A 49 -4.12 -0.24 -2.16
N ILE A 50 -4.29 -1.48 -1.72
CA ILE A 50 -5.04 -2.51 -2.44
C ILE A 50 -6.17 -3.07 -1.58
N ILE A 51 -7.20 -3.59 -2.24
CA ILE A 51 -8.18 -4.47 -1.64
C ILE A 51 -8.03 -5.81 -2.37
N ASN A 52 -7.66 -6.86 -1.64
CA ASN A 52 -7.45 -8.19 -2.19
C ASN A 52 -7.73 -9.26 -1.13
N GLU A 53 -7.65 -10.54 -1.52
CA GLU A 53 -7.66 -11.65 -0.59
C GLU A 53 -6.42 -11.63 0.32
N ASN A 54 -6.63 -11.85 1.62
CA ASN A 54 -5.56 -12.00 2.62
C ASN A 54 -5.71 -13.30 3.44
N TYR A 55 -6.49 -14.27 2.95
CA TYR A 55 -6.62 -15.58 3.59
C TYR A 55 -5.48 -16.51 3.16
N ASP A 56 -5.23 -16.59 1.85
CA ASP A 56 -4.06 -17.26 1.30
C ASP A 56 -2.86 -16.28 1.24
N PRO A 57 -1.80 -16.48 2.03
CA PRO A 57 -0.63 -15.61 1.98
C PRO A 57 0.09 -15.64 0.61
N ASN A 58 -0.12 -16.68 -0.21
CA ASN A 58 0.51 -16.79 -1.53
C ASN A 58 0.06 -15.67 -2.48
N ILE A 59 -1.17 -15.16 -2.35
CA ILE A 59 -1.67 -14.09 -3.23
C ILE A 59 -0.87 -12.79 -3.05
N CYS A 60 -0.43 -12.51 -1.82
CA CYS A 60 0.43 -11.36 -1.54
C CYS A 60 1.81 -11.53 -2.18
N ASP A 61 2.40 -12.71 -2.07
CA ASP A 61 3.70 -13.01 -2.68
C ASP A 61 3.60 -13.01 -4.22
N ASP A 62 2.57 -13.63 -4.80
CA ASP A 62 2.31 -13.66 -6.25
C ASP A 62 2.14 -12.24 -6.83
N LEU A 63 1.46 -11.35 -6.09
CA LEU A 63 1.32 -9.96 -6.49
C LEU A 63 2.68 -9.26 -6.54
N LEU A 64 3.52 -9.47 -5.53
CA LEU A 64 4.86 -8.87 -5.48
C LEU A 64 5.74 -9.41 -6.60
N ASP A 65 5.73 -10.72 -6.82
CA ASP A 65 6.48 -11.39 -7.90
C ASP A 65 6.04 -10.89 -9.27
N ALA A 66 4.73 -10.79 -9.52
CA ALA A 66 4.20 -10.26 -10.78
C ALA A 66 4.62 -8.79 -11.02
N LEU A 67 4.63 -7.97 -9.96
CA LEU A 67 5.10 -6.59 -10.05
C LEU A 67 6.61 -6.50 -10.28
N ASP A 68 7.41 -7.39 -9.69
CA ASP A 68 8.86 -7.47 -9.92
C ASP A 68 9.17 -7.91 -11.36
N ASP A 69 8.40 -8.83 -11.92
CA ASP A 69 8.56 -9.29 -13.31
C ASP A 69 8.27 -8.17 -14.32
N VAL A 70 7.17 -7.43 -14.12
CA VAL A 70 6.76 -6.35 -15.03
C VAL A 70 7.61 -5.08 -14.80
N VAL A 71 7.94 -4.80 -13.54
CA VAL A 71 8.63 -3.58 -13.11
C VAL A 71 9.92 -3.89 -12.31
N PRO A 72 10.93 -4.55 -12.92
CA PRO A 72 12.15 -4.93 -12.22
C PRO A 72 13.00 -3.72 -11.85
N GLU A 73 13.83 -3.89 -10.84
CA GLU A 73 14.67 -2.82 -10.27
C GLU A 73 15.92 -2.49 -11.10
N GLY A 74 16.52 -1.33 -10.82
CA GLY A 74 17.87 -0.96 -11.31
C GLY A 74 17.95 -0.64 -12.80
N LYS A 75 16.81 -0.65 -13.52
CA LYS A 75 16.75 -0.35 -14.96
C LYS A 75 16.14 1.02 -15.27
N TRP A 76 15.64 1.74 -14.27
CA TRP A 76 14.87 2.96 -14.49
C TRP A 76 15.77 4.19 -14.53
N ARG A 77 15.34 5.22 -15.25
CA ARG A 77 16.09 6.48 -15.33
C ARG A 77 16.23 7.15 -13.96
N HIS A 78 15.22 6.99 -13.09
CA HIS A 78 15.24 7.53 -11.74
C HIS A 78 16.29 6.86 -10.84
N ASP A 79 16.68 5.60 -11.14
CA ASP A 79 17.71 4.86 -10.39
C ASP A 79 19.09 5.54 -10.43
N LYS A 80 19.30 6.51 -11.34
CA LYS A 80 20.50 7.37 -11.36
C LYS A 80 20.50 8.44 -10.25
N ILE A 81 19.34 8.74 -9.70
CA ILE A 81 19.12 9.73 -8.63
C ILE A 81 18.90 8.99 -7.32
N ASP A 82 17.99 8.02 -7.31
CA ASP A 82 17.66 7.19 -6.16
C ASP A 82 17.18 5.80 -6.61
N ASN A 83 17.60 4.75 -5.91
CA ASN A 83 17.41 3.34 -6.29
C ASN A 83 15.98 2.81 -5.97
N ASN A 84 14.96 3.64 -6.16
CA ASN A 84 13.56 3.35 -5.88
C ASN A 84 12.63 3.63 -7.08
N GLY A 85 13.19 3.75 -8.29
CA GLY A 85 12.39 3.98 -9.50
C GLY A 85 11.33 2.91 -9.73
N ALA A 86 11.64 1.65 -9.41
CA ALA A 86 10.67 0.56 -9.46
C ALA A 86 9.51 0.76 -8.48
N ALA A 87 9.80 1.18 -7.23
CA ALA A 87 8.78 1.40 -6.21
C ALA A 87 7.78 2.52 -6.62
N HIS A 88 8.28 3.60 -7.23
CA HIS A 88 7.43 4.66 -7.80
C HIS A 88 6.51 4.17 -8.92
N ILE A 89 7.00 3.29 -9.79
CA ILE A 89 6.22 2.80 -10.92
C ILE A 89 5.20 1.77 -10.44
N LYS A 90 5.59 0.86 -9.54
CA LYS A 90 4.68 -0.13 -8.94
C LYS A 90 3.54 0.57 -8.19
N SER A 91 3.83 1.58 -7.38
CA SER A 91 2.78 2.35 -6.69
C SER A 91 1.84 3.04 -7.67
N SER A 92 2.38 3.67 -8.73
CA SER A 92 1.58 4.35 -9.75
C SER A 92 0.67 3.43 -10.57
N ILE A 93 1.02 2.14 -10.71
CA ILE A 93 0.17 1.15 -11.38
C ILE A 93 -1.01 0.76 -10.48
N ILE A 94 -0.77 0.65 -9.18
CA ILE A 94 -1.75 0.19 -8.21
C ILE A 94 -2.72 1.32 -7.83
N GLY A 95 -2.19 2.46 -7.39
CA GLY A 95 -2.96 3.54 -6.76
C GLY A 95 -2.43 3.94 -5.39
#